data_AF-A0A8S3DGP5-F1
#
_entry.id   AF-A0A8S3DGP5-F1
#
_cell.length_a   1.000
_cell.length_b   1.000
_cell.length_c   1.000
_cell.angle_alpha   90.00
_cell.angle_beta   90.00
_cell.angle_gamma   90.00
#
_symmetry.space_group_name_H-M   'P 1'
#
loop_
_entity.id
_entity.type
_entity.pdbx_description
1 polymer ?
#
loop_
_entity_poly.entity_id
_entity_poly.type
_entity_poly.pdbx_seq_one_letter_code
_entity_poly.pdbx_strand_id
1 'polypeptide(L)' 'MSRDIDSPILERETTIVYGWLDSKHTIHIIRDHHEHNVPILGGLWGIKVNKEHALIKNVSQYLLSPNVVQCYTGKG' A
#
# COMPACT_ATOMS: atom_id res chain seq x y z
N MET A 1 4.53 -12.58 11.17
CA MET A 1 3.12 -12.64 11.56
C MET A 1 2.33 -12.08 10.39
N SER A 2 1.70 -12.93 9.58
CA SER A 2 0.82 -12.46 8.49
C SER A 2 -0.35 -11.67 9.07
N ARG A 3 -0.79 -10.61 8.40
CA ARG A 3 -1.87 -9.74 8.90
C ARG A 3 -2.94 -9.47 7.84
N ASP A 4 -4.19 -9.57 8.27
CA ASP A 4 -5.37 -9.27 7.45
C ASP A 4 -5.95 -7.89 7.78
N ILE A 5 -6.87 -7.41 6.93
CA ILE A 5 -7.49 -6.08 7.04
C ILE A 5 -8.34 -5.91 8.32
N ASP A 6 -8.82 -7.00 8.89
CA ASP A 6 -9.63 -7.08 10.11
C ASP A 6 -8.77 -7.27 11.38
N SER A 7 -7.45 -7.29 11.25
CA SER A 7 -6.54 -7.39 12.40
C SER A 7 -6.50 -6.09 13.22
N PRO A 8 -6.52 -6.14 14.57
CA PRO A 8 -6.49 -4.95 15.41
C PRO A 8 -5.21 -4.11 15.20
N ILE A 9 -5.35 -2.79 15.06
CA ILE A 9 -4.20 -1.89 14.93
C ILE A 9 -3.35 -1.98 16.21
N LEU A 10 -2.06 -2.27 16.08
CA LEU A 10 -1.10 -2.25 17.18
C LEU A 10 -0.25 -0.98 17.11
N GLU A 11 0.44 -0.68 18.20
CA GLU A 11 1.37 0.46 18.29
C GLU A 11 2.46 0.44 17.21
N ARG A 12 2.84 -0.76 16.74
CA ARG A 12 3.78 -0.97 15.64
C ARG A 12 3.30 -0.27 14.36
N GLU A 13 2.07 -0.54 13.92
CA GLU A 13 1.52 0.07 12.70
C GLU A 13 1.48 1.59 12.84
N THR A 14 1.02 2.08 13.99
CA THR A 14 0.93 3.50 14.31
C THR A 14 2.29 4.20 14.25
N THR A 15 3.31 3.61 14.90
CA THR A 15 4.67 4.17 14.97
C THR A 15 5.29 4.26 13.58
N ILE A 16 5.15 3.22 12.77
CA ILE A 16 5.71 3.16 11.42
C ILE A 16 5.02 4.20 10.51
N VAL A 17 3.69 4.34 10.60
CA VAL A 17 2.94 5.35 9.83
C VAL A 17 3.33 6.76 10.24
N TYR A 18 3.45 7.06 11.54
CA TYR A 18 3.89 8.39 11.99
C TYR A 18 5.32 8.71 11.52
N GLY A 19 6.25 7.76 11.64
CA GLY A 19 7.60 7.93 11.13
C GLY A 19 7.63 8.16 9.61
N TRP A 20 6.78 7.46 8.85
CA TRP A 20 6.62 7.76 7.43
C TRP A 20 6.06 9.16 7.19
N LEU A 21 4.99 9.56 7.87
CA LEU A 21 4.34 10.86 7.70
C LEU A 21 5.29 12.04 7.92
N ASP A 22 6.19 11.93 8.91
CA ASP A 22 7.23 12.92 9.18
C ASP A 22 8.38 12.90 8.14
N SER A 23 8.60 11.76 7.47
CA SER A 23 9.70 11.63 6.51
C SER A 23 9.47 12.36 5.17
N LYS A 24 10.56 12.51 4.41
CA LYS A 24 10.53 13.00 3.02
C LYS A 24 10.00 11.99 1.98
N HIS A 25 9.78 10.73 2.36
CA HIS A 25 9.37 9.68 1.42
C HIS A 25 7.91 9.85 0.99
N THR A 26 7.68 9.78 -0.33
CA THR A 26 6.34 9.89 -0.93
C THR A 26 5.53 8.60 -0.80
N ILE A 27 6.19 7.44 -0.90
CA ILE A 27 5.58 6.11 -0.84
C ILE A 27 6.09 5.39 0.40
N HIS A 28 5.24 4.58 1.01
CA HIS A 28 5.57 3.72 2.13
C HIS A 28 4.98 2.33 1.95
N ILE A 29 5.76 1.30 2.29
CA ILE A 29 5.38 -0.10 2.21
C ILE A 29 5.72 -0.74 3.56
N ILE A 30 4.77 -1.45 4.14
CA ILE A 30 4.94 -2.21 5.37
C ILE A 30 4.90 -3.70 5.01
N ARG A 31 5.82 -4.47 5.60
CA ARG A 31 5.85 -5.94 5.47
C ARG A 31 5.29 -6.58 6.73
N ASP A 32 4.46 -7.60 6.54
CA ASP A 32 3.86 -8.40 7.60
C ASP A 32 4.57 -9.75 7.79
N HIS A 33 5.15 -10.32 6.72
CA HIS A 33 5.93 -11.56 6.77
C HIS A 33 7.28 -11.46 6.02
N HIS A 34 8.29 -12.20 6.48
CA HIS A 34 9.63 -12.22 5.86
C HIS A 34 9.62 -12.95 4.52
N GLU A 35 8.82 -14.01 4.38
CA GLU A 35 8.64 -14.75 3.12
C GLU A 35 7.87 -13.96 2.03
N HIS A 36 7.29 -12.81 2.37
CA HIS A 36 6.65 -11.94 1.38
C HIS A 36 7.71 -11.16 0.58
N ASN A 37 8.25 -11.83 -0.43
CA ASN A 37 9.35 -11.35 -1.27
C ASN A 37 8.88 -10.49 -2.47
N VAL A 38 7.58 -10.23 -2.60
CA VAL A 38 7.06 -9.33 -3.63
C VAL A 38 7.46 -7.88 -3.36
N PRO A 39 7.73 -7.05 -4.38
CA PRO A 39 8.16 -5.66 -4.18
C PRO A 39 7.14 -4.82 -3.40
N ILE A 40 5.85 -4.92 -3.76
CA ILE A 40 4.73 -4.22 -3.14
C ILE A 40 3.65 -5.27 -2.83
N LEU A 41 3.25 -5.37 -1.57
CA LEU A 41 2.12 -6.20 -1.17
C LEU A 41 0.80 -5.55 -1.59
N GLY A 42 -0.23 -6.36 -1.85
CA GLY A 42 -1.55 -5.83 -2.20
C GLY A 42 -2.15 -4.93 -1.12
N GLY A 43 -1.78 -5.16 0.15
CA GLY A 43 -2.13 -4.34 1.31
C GLY A 43 -0.91 -3.72 2.00
N LEU A 44 -1.19 -2.87 3.01
CA LEU A 44 -0.19 -2.26 3.89
C LEU A 44 0.85 -1.36 3.20
N TRP A 45 0.41 -0.52 2.26
CA TRP A 45 1.20 0.55 1.67
C TRP A 45 0.39 1.86 1.57
N GLY A 46 1.07 2.99 1.35
CA GLY A 46 0.44 4.30 1.25
C GLY A 46 1.25 5.29 0.42
N ILE A 47 0.56 6.31 -0.11
CA ILE A 47 1.17 7.40 -0.90
C ILE A 47 0.72 8.76 -0.35
N LYS A 48 1.67 9.68 -0.17
CA LYS A 48 1.39 11.07 0.20
C LYS A 48 0.91 11.85 -1.02
N VAL A 49 -0.40 12.10 -1.09
CA VAL A 49 -1.02 12.71 -2.28
C VAL A 49 -0.60 14.16 -2.56
N ASN A 50 -0.04 14.84 -1.56
CA ASN A 50 0.32 16.26 -1.62
C ASN A 50 1.76 16.55 -2.05
N LYS A 51 2.63 15.53 -2.21
CA LYS A 51 4.05 15.75 -2.51
C LYS A 51 4.42 15.61 -3.99
N GLU A 52 3.78 14.72 -4.73
CA GLU A 52 4.23 14.32 -6.07
C GLU A 52 3.06 14.02 -7.02
N HIS A 53 2.28 15.06 -7.38
CA HIS A 53 1.05 14.91 -8.19
C HIS A 53 1.26 14.12 -9.49
N ALA A 54 2.40 14.31 -10.17
CA ALA A 54 2.71 13.58 -11.41
C ALA A 54 2.94 12.09 -11.16
N LEU A 55 3.69 11.73 -10.12
CA LEU A 55 3.93 10.34 -9.74
C LEU A 55 2.62 9.64 -9.36
N ILE A 56 1.81 10.30 -8.53
CA ILE A 56 0.51 9.77 -8.09
C ILE A 56 -0.38 9.52 -9.30
N LYS A 57 -0.46 10.49 -10.22
CA LYS A 57 -1.24 10.34 -11.44
C LYS A 57 -0.80 9.12 -12.25
N ASN A 58 0.50 8.94 -12.47
CA ASN A 58 1.04 7.82 -13.23
C ASN A 58 0.74 6.48 -12.55
N VAL A 59 0.94 6.38 -11.24
CA VAL A 59 0.65 5.18 -10.46
C VAL A 59 -0.85 4.87 -10.46
N SER A 60 -1.71 5.86 -10.17
CA SER A 60 -3.17 5.71 -10.18
C SER A 60 -3.69 5.32 -11.57
N GLN A 61 -3.16 5.91 -12.64
CA GLN A 61 -3.55 5.54 -14.01
C GLN A 61 -3.20 4.09 -14.33
N TYR A 62 -2.01 3.65 -13.93
CA TYR A 62 -1.60 2.25 -14.12
C TYR A 62 -2.46 1.30 -13.28
N LEU A 63 -2.66 1.61 -12.00
CA LEU A 63 -3.47 0.80 -11.08
C LEU A 63 -4.95 0.75 -11.49
N LEU A 64 -5.50 1.81 -12.07
CA LEU A 64 -6.91 1.83 -12.50
C LEU A 64 -7.08 1.34 -13.94
N SER A 65 -5.99 0.91 -14.61
CA SER A 65 -6.09 0.40 -15.96
C SER A 65 -6.78 -0.98 -15.96
N PRO A 66 -7.83 -1.20 -16.78
CA PRO A 66 -8.62 -2.44 -16.77
C PRO A 66 -7.81 -3.71 -17.11
N ASN A 67 -6.68 -3.53 -17.80
CA ASN A 67 -5.79 -4.62 -18.20
C ASN A 67 -4.88 -5.10 -17.05
N VAL A 68 -4.79 -4.32 -15.96
CA VAL A 68 -3.98 -4.64 -14.78
C VAL A 68 -4.87 -5.05 -13.60
N VAL A 69 -6.08 -4.47 -13.48
CA VAL A 69 -7.05 -4.83 -12.44
C VAL A 69 -8.19 -5.65 -13.04
N GLN A 70 -8.18 -6.94 -12.75
CA GLN A 70 -9.39 -7.76 -12.91
C GLN A 70 -10.34 -7.45 -11.76
N CYS A 71 -11.44 -6.75 -12.06
CA CYS A 71 -12.55 -6.67 -11.12
C CYS A 71 -13.14 -8.07 -10.90
N TYR A 72 -13.35 -8.45 -9.64
CA TYR A 72 -14.07 -9.67 -9.32
C TYR A 72 -15.45 -9.63 -9.98
N THR A 73 -15.72 -10.61 -10.85
CA THR A 73 -16.94 -10.63 -11.68
C THR A 73 -18.12 -11.33 -10.99
N GLY A 74 -17.95 -11.78 -9.74
CA GLY A 74 -18.99 -12.51 -9.02
C GLY A 74 -19.23 -13.95 -9.51
N LYS A 75 -18.40 -14.47 -10.43
CA LYS A 75 -18.52 -15.84 -10.93
C LYS A 75 -17.44 -16.71 -10.31
N GLY A 76 -17.86 -17.62 -9.43
CA GLY A 76 -17.09 -18.76 -8.94
C GLY A 76 -17.35 -20.01 -9.75
#